data_AF-A0A5V3GPL1-F1
#
_entry.id   AF-A0A5V3GPL1-F1
#
_cell.length_a   1.000
_cell.length_b   1.000
_cell.length_c   1.000
_cell.angle_alpha   90.00
_cell.angle_beta   90.00
_cell.angle_gamma   90.00
#
_symmetry.space_group_name_H-M   'P 1'
#
loop_
_entity.id
_entity.type
_entity.pdbx_description
1 polymer ?
#
loop_
_entity_poly.entity_id
_entity_poly.type
_entity_poly.pdbx_seq_one_letter_code
_entity_poly.pdbx_strand_id
1 'polypeptide(L)'
;VDGKPVKPGMMIDEATAERLLKTGLVGYENDVSRLVKVKLTQGQFDALVSFAYNLGARTLSSSTLLRKLNAGDYAGAADEFLRWNKAGGKVLNGLTRRREAERALFLS
;
A
#
# COMPACT_ATOMS: atom_id res chain seq x y z
N VAL A 1 15.14 -12.96 -4.64
CA VAL A 1 15.27 -12.80 -6.11
C VAL A 1 15.17 -14.18 -6.73
N ASP A 2 14.11 -14.43 -7.50
CA ASP A 2 13.88 -15.70 -8.21
C ASP A 2 14.00 -16.95 -7.32
N GLY A 3 13.21 -16.96 -6.24
CA GLY A 3 13.18 -18.06 -5.26
C GLY A 3 14.35 -18.10 -4.27
N LYS A 4 15.37 -17.24 -4.43
CA LYS A 4 16.52 -17.16 -3.51
C LYS A 4 16.36 -16.01 -2.50
N PRO A 5 16.71 -16.19 -1.21
CA PRO A 5 16.75 -15.12 -0.24
C PRO A 5 17.69 -13.98 -0.65
N VAL A 6 17.29 -12.73 -0.40
CA VAL A 6 18.15 -11.55 -0.60
C VAL A 6 19.29 -11.59 0.41
N LYS A 7 20.52 -11.28 -0.03
CA LYS A 7 21.74 -11.29 0.79
C LYS A 7 22.57 -10.03 0.56
N PRO A 8 23.40 -9.60 1.52
CA PRO A 8 24.36 -8.51 1.31
C PRO A 8 25.22 -8.76 0.06
N GLY A 9 25.43 -7.72 -0.75
CA GLY A 9 26.20 -7.79 -1.99
C GLY A 9 25.45 -8.35 -3.20
N MET A 10 24.18 -8.77 -3.06
CA MET A 10 23.35 -9.15 -4.20
C MET A 10 23.03 -7.92 -5.07
N MET A 11 23.38 -8.00 -6.35
CA MET A 11 23.03 -6.99 -7.36
C MET A 11 21.99 -7.58 -8.32
N ILE A 12 21.03 -6.76 -8.72
CA ILE A 12 20.07 -7.05 -9.78
C ILE A 12 20.09 -5.90 -10.77
N ASP A 13 19.80 -6.18 -12.04
CA ASP A 13 19.57 -5.15 -13.03
C ASP A 13 18.15 -4.57 -12.92
N GLU A 14 17.91 -3.46 -13.62
CA GLU A 14 16.62 -2.77 -13.63
C GLU A 14 15.51 -3.68 -14.17
N ALA A 15 15.78 -4.46 -15.22
CA ALA A 15 14.82 -5.38 -15.81
C ALA A 15 14.35 -6.44 -14.79
N THR A 16 15.27 -6.95 -13.97
CA THR A 16 14.95 -7.88 -12.88
C THR A 16 14.17 -7.18 -11.78
N ALA A 17 14.55 -5.97 -11.39
CA ALA A 17 13.83 -5.20 -10.38
C ALA A 17 12.37 -4.94 -10.80
N GLU A 18 12.16 -4.48 -12.03
CA GLU A 18 10.84 -4.22 -12.63
C GLU A 18 9.98 -5.48 -12.67
N ARG A 19 10.57 -6.61 -13.11
CA ARG A 19 9.87 -7.89 -13.15
C ARG A 19 9.46 -8.35 -11.75
N LEU A 20 10.37 -8.28 -10.78
CA LEU A 20 10.07 -8.65 -9.39
C LEU A 20 8.98 -7.78 -8.79
N LEU A 21 8.99 -6.48 -9.08
CA LEU A 21 7.93 -5.57 -8.66
C LEU A 21 6.58 -5.98 -9.26
N LYS A 22 6.51 -6.15 -10.58
CA LYS A 22 5.27 -6.55 -11.27
C LYS A 22 4.72 -7.86 -10.74
N THR A 23 5.57 -8.89 -10.60
CA THR A 23 5.13 -10.19 -10.05
C THR A 23 4.69 -10.07 -8.60
N GLY A 24 5.36 -9.24 -7.79
CA GLY A 24 4.99 -9.01 -6.39
C GLY A 24 3.67 -8.25 -6.23
N LEU A 25 3.40 -7.27 -7.11
CA LEU A 25 2.21 -6.42 -7.03
C LEU A 25 0.91 -7.18 -7.25
N VAL A 26 0.90 -8.20 -8.13
CA VAL A 26 -0.31 -9.00 -8.43
C VAL A 26 -0.99 -9.54 -7.16
N GLY A 27 -0.20 -9.96 -6.17
CA GLY A 27 -0.75 -10.42 -4.89
C GLY A 27 -1.51 -9.31 -4.15
N TYR A 28 -0.91 -8.13 -4.04
CA TYR A 28 -1.51 -6.98 -3.36
C TYR A 28 -2.70 -6.39 -4.12
N GLU A 29 -2.64 -6.35 -5.45
CA GLU A 29 -3.75 -5.93 -6.31
C GLU A 29 -4.99 -6.83 -6.12
N ASN A 30 -4.78 -8.14 -6.09
CA ASN A 30 -5.83 -9.12 -5.83
C ASN A 30 -6.38 -9.00 -4.40
N ASP A 31 -5.52 -8.78 -3.42
CA ASP A 31 -5.92 -8.57 -2.04
C ASP A 31 -6.78 -7.30 -1.89
N VAL A 32 -6.38 -6.18 -2.48
CA VAL A 32 -7.16 -4.93 -2.48
C VAL A 32 -8.50 -5.14 -3.16
N SER A 33 -8.51 -5.75 -4.35
CA SER A 33 -9.72 -6.05 -5.12
C SER A 33 -10.72 -6.92 -4.34
N ARG A 34 -10.23 -7.86 -3.53
CA ARG A 34 -11.07 -8.73 -2.69
C ARG A 34 -11.59 -8.03 -1.44
N LEU A 35 -10.79 -7.14 -0.84
CA LEU A 35 -11.10 -6.49 0.43
C LEU A 35 -12.04 -5.30 0.28
N VAL A 36 -11.94 -4.58 -0.84
CA VAL A 36 -12.77 -3.40 -1.11
C VAL A 36 -14.11 -3.82 -1.72
N LYS A 37 -15.19 -3.25 -1.20
CA LYS A 37 -16.59 -3.58 -1.55
C LYS A 37 -17.30 -2.47 -2.30
N VAL A 38 -16.63 -1.35 -2.51
CA VAL A 38 -17.14 -0.16 -3.19
C VAL A 38 -16.36 0.10 -4.48
N LYS A 39 -16.92 0.92 -5.38
CA LYS A 39 -16.21 1.32 -6.60
C LYS A 39 -15.03 2.21 -6.27
N LEU A 40 -13.91 2.00 -6.95
CA LEU A 40 -12.73 2.84 -6.82
C LEU A 40 -12.41 3.53 -8.13
N THR A 41 -11.84 4.73 -8.04
CA THR A 41 -11.05 5.29 -9.14
C THR A 41 -9.70 4.56 -9.23
N GLN A 42 -8.98 4.72 -10.34
CA GLN A 42 -7.66 4.12 -10.48
C GLN A 42 -6.68 4.65 -9.41
N GLY A 43 -6.67 5.97 -9.14
CA GLY A 43 -5.82 6.57 -8.09
C GLY A 43 -6.11 6.03 -6.70
N GLN A 44 -7.39 5.79 -6.37
CA GLN A 44 -7.76 5.16 -5.10
C GLN A 44 -7.24 3.72 -4.99
N PHE A 45 -7.37 2.95 -6.07
CA PHE A 45 -6.85 1.58 -6.14
C PHE A 45 -5.33 1.57 -5.97
N ASP A 46 -4.61 2.40 -6.72
CA ASP A 46 -3.15 2.48 -6.70
C ASP A 46 -2.63 2.90 -5.31
N ALA A 47 -3.29 3.85 -4.65
CA ALA A 47 -2.95 4.27 -3.30
C ALA A 47 -3.12 3.13 -2.27
N LEU A 48 -4.19 2.34 -2.39
CA LEU A 48 -4.43 1.18 -1.51
C LEU A 48 -3.43 0.05 -1.77
N VAL A 49 -3.07 -0.20 -3.03
CA VAL A 49 -2.04 -1.19 -3.38
C VAL A 49 -0.68 -0.77 -2.83
N SER A 50 -0.29 0.51 -2.97
CA SER A 50 0.95 1.02 -2.37
C SER A 50 0.96 0.90 -0.85
N PHE A 51 -0.17 1.18 -0.20
CA PHE A 51 -0.34 0.99 1.25
C PHE A 51 -0.18 -0.49 1.65
N ALA A 52 -0.87 -1.39 0.96
CA ALA A 52 -0.81 -2.83 1.20
C ALA A 52 0.58 -3.42 0.93
N TYR A 53 1.29 -2.93 -0.09
CA TYR A 53 2.68 -3.31 -0.35
C TYR A 53 3.61 -2.97 0.82
N ASN A 54 3.39 -1.82 1.48
CA ASN A 54 4.23 -1.39 2.59
C ASN A 54 3.90 -2.05 3.93
N LEU A 55 2.60 -2.24 4.22
CA LEU A 55 2.13 -2.65 5.55
C LEU A 55 1.53 -4.06 5.57
N GLY A 56 1.36 -4.67 4.40
CA GLY A 56 0.70 -5.96 4.21
C GLY A 56 -0.82 -5.86 4.09
N ALA A 57 -1.41 -6.77 3.30
CA ALA A 57 -2.86 -6.85 3.11
C ALA A 57 -3.65 -7.12 4.39
N ARG A 58 -3.07 -7.84 5.37
CA ARG A 58 -3.69 -8.08 6.68
C ARG A 58 -3.87 -6.78 7.48
N THR A 59 -2.92 -5.86 7.35
CA THR A 59 -3.03 -4.54 7.99
C THR A 59 -4.14 -3.73 7.35
N LEU A 60 -4.24 -3.75 6.02
CA LEU A 60 -5.35 -3.13 5.30
C LEU A 60 -6.70 -3.74 5.71
N SER A 61 -6.81 -5.07 5.75
CA SER A 61 -8.08 -5.77 6.00
C SER A 61 -8.71 -5.47 7.36
N SER A 62 -7.89 -5.16 8.37
CA SER A 62 -8.33 -4.83 9.73
C SER A 62 -8.34 -3.33 10.04
N SER A 63 -7.98 -2.49 9.06
CA SER A 63 -7.82 -1.05 9.25
C SER A 63 -9.15 -0.29 9.37
N THR A 64 -9.11 0.83 10.10
CA THR A 64 -10.19 1.84 10.06
C THR A 64 -10.34 2.44 8.67
N LEU A 65 -9.25 2.57 7.92
CA LEU A 65 -9.23 3.03 6.53
C LEU A 65 -10.20 2.20 5.67
N LEU A 66 -10.01 0.87 5.63
CA LEU A 66 -10.86 -0.01 4.83
C LEU A 66 -12.30 -0.02 5.33
N ARG A 67 -12.51 0.03 6.65
CA ARG A 67 -13.85 0.09 7.23
C ARG A 67 -14.62 1.33 6.76
N LYS A 68 -13.99 2.51 6.82
CA LYS A 68 -14.59 3.77 6.33
C LYS A 68 -14.85 3.72 4.83
N LEU A 69 -13.86 3.27 4.06
CA LEU A 69 -13.97 3.14 2.61
C LEU A 69 -15.16 2.26 2.22
N ASN A 70 -15.28 1.07 2.81
CA ASN A 70 -16.38 0.15 2.53
C ASN A 70 -17.74 0.64 3.05
N ALA A 71 -17.77 1.64 3.93
CA ALA A 71 -18.98 2.35 4.31
C ALA A 71 -19.31 3.53 3.38
N GLY A 72 -18.51 3.77 2.34
CA GLY A 72 -18.67 4.89 1.42
C GLY A 72 -18.07 6.22 1.90
N ASP A 73 -17.38 6.23 3.05
CA ASP A 73 -16.69 7.40 3.57
C ASP A 73 -15.28 7.52 2.97
N TYR A 74 -15.21 7.99 1.72
CA TYR A 74 -13.94 8.14 0.99
C TYR A 74 -13.03 9.21 1.59
N ALA A 75 -13.59 10.35 1.99
CA ALA A 75 -12.83 11.44 2.59
C ALA A 75 -12.24 11.01 3.94
N GLY A 76 -13.06 10.39 4.80
CA GLY A 76 -12.60 9.87 6.07
C GLY A 76 -11.64 8.69 5.93
N ALA A 77 -11.75 7.88 4.86
CA ALA A 77 -10.75 6.85 4.54
C ALA A 77 -9.40 7.46 4.11
N ALA A 78 -9.43 8.51 3.28
CA ALA A 78 -8.21 9.22 2.85
C ALA A 78 -7.41 9.77 4.04
N ASP A 79 -8.09 10.31 5.06
CA ASP A 79 -7.43 10.83 6.26
C ASP A 79 -6.83 9.74 7.15
N GLU A 80 -7.31 8.48 7.06
CA GLU A 80 -6.74 7.39 7.84
C GLU A 80 -5.33 6.98 7.37
N PHE A 81 -4.93 7.29 6.13
CA PHE A 81 -3.55 7.03 5.67
C PHE A 81 -2.51 7.68 6.59
N LEU A 82 -2.76 8.91 7.04
CA LEU A 82 -1.82 9.73 7.81
C LEU A 82 -1.45 9.11 9.18
N ARG A 83 -2.29 8.20 9.70
CA ARG A 83 -2.07 7.53 10.99
C ARG A 83 -1.00 6.44 10.93
N TRP A 84 -0.65 5.98 9.73
CA TRP A 84 0.26 4.86 9.51
C TRP A 84 1.69 5.32 9.24
N ASN A 85 2.19 6.21 10.10
CA ASN A 85 3.51 6.84 9.99
C ASN A 85 4.52 6.42 11.09
N LYS A 86 4.20 5.38 11.86
CA LYS A 86 5.04 4.90 12.97
C LYS A 86 5.68 3.56 12.67
N ALA A 87 6.92 3.38 13.11
CA ALA A 87 7.58 2.07 13.20
C ALA A 87 8.37 1.99 14.51
N GLY A 88 8.36 0.83 15.17
CA GLY A 88 8.96 0.68 16.51
C GLY A 88 8.42 1.67 17.55
N GLY A 89 7.14 2.05 17.43
CA GLY A 89 6.48 3.03 18.31
C GLY A 89 6.81 4.50 18.02
N LYS A 90 7.73 4.81 17.10
CA LYS A 90 8.17 6.18 16.79
C LYS A 90 7.66 6.63 15.43
N VAL A 91 7.29 7.90 15.32
CA VAL A 91 6.96 8.53 14.03
C VAL A 91 8.22 8.60 13.18
N LEU A 92 8.10 8.22 11.90
CA LEU A 92 9.17 8.33 10.91
C LEU A 92 8.78 9.32 9.82
N ASN A 93 9.63 10.32 9.58
CA ASN A 93 9.39 11.35 8.55
C ASN A 93 9.25 10.76 7.14
N GLY A 94 9.97 9.68 6.84
CA GLY A 94 9.83 8.96 5.57
C GLY A 94 8.43 8.35 5.39
N LEU A 95 7.88 7.74 6.44
CA LEU A 95 6.53 7.18 6.40
C LEU A 95 5.48 8.28 6.33
N THR A 96 5.67 9.39 7.05
CA THR A 96 4.75 10.55 6.98
C THR A 96 4.61 11.06 5.55
N ARG A 97 5.73 11.35 4.88
CA ARG A 97 5.73 11.77 3.46
C ARG A 97 5.07 10.74 2.53
N ARG A 98 5.35 9.45 2.76
CA ARG A 98 4.73 8.37 1.98
C ARG A 98 3.20 8.35 2.14
N ARG A 99 2.69 8.48 3.37
CA ARG A 99 1.25 8.48 3.65
C ARG A 99 0.54 9.71 3.09
N GLU A 100 1.20 10.87 3.12
CA GLU A 100 0.70 12.10 2.49
C GLU A 100 0.56 11.94 0.96
N ALA A 101 1.57 11.34 0.30
CA ALA A 101 1.53 11.08 -1.13
C ALA A 101 0.45 10.05 -1.52
N GLU A 102 0.31 8.96 -0.75
CA GLU A 102 -0.76 7.98 -0.96
C GLU A 102 -2.14 8.60 -0.77
N ARG A 103 -2.33 9.44 0.26
CA ARG A 103 -3.56 10.20 0.46
C ARG A 103 -3.85 11.14 -0.72
N ALA A 104 -2.85 11.85 -1.21
CA ALA A 104 -3.00 12.76 -2.34
C ALA A 104 -3.43 12.01 -3.61
N LEU A 105 -2.82 10.85 -3.88
CA LEU A 105 -3.21 9.97 -5.00
C LEU A 105 -4.62 9.39 -4.82
N PHE A 106 -5.02 9.08 -3.58
CA PHE A 106 -6.37 8.59 -3.29
C PHE A 106 -7.45 9.65 -3.56
N LEU A 107 -7.10 10.94 -3.43
CA LEU A 107 -8.00 12.07 -3.60
C LEU A 107 -7.97 12.69 -5.01
N SER A 108 -7.14 12.18 -5.92
CA SER A 108 -7.02 12.68 -7.30
C SER A 108 -8.13 12.22 -8.23
#